data_AF-A0A976FQI4-F1
#
_entry.id   AF-A0A976FQI4-F1
#
_cell.length_a   1.000
_cell.length_b   1.000
_cell.length_c   1.000
_cell.angle_alpha   90.00
_cell.angle_beta   90.00
_cell.angle_gamma   90.00
#
_symmetry.space_group_name_H-M   'P 1'
#
loop_
_entity.id
_entity.type
_entity.pdbx_description
1 polymer ?
#
loop_
_entity_poly.entity_id
_entity_poly.type
_entity_poly.pdbx_seq_one_letter_code
_entity_poly.pdbx_strand_id
1 'polypeptide(L)'
;MWATRKASRLESCSTLAKAFKRFGCCYLVDHGISDDLLNQAVQSTKSFCALHDDIKASIPVVQNGKGFTRGYIGMGRESGSAERVEVKEAFSYGFEWAENRTAPFSNSLQGLNV
;
A
#
# COMPACT_ATOMS: atom_id res chain seq x y z
N MET A 1 -30.25 19.38 -9.33
CA MET A 1 -29.34 18.23 -9.08
C MET A 1 -27.85 18.61 -8.92
N TRP A 2 -27.29 19.53 -9.73
CA TRP A 2 -25.87 19.94 -9.65
C TRP A 2 -25.49 20.72 -8.38
N ALA A 3 -26.33 21.68 -7.96
CA ALA A 3 -26.08 22.51 -6.77
C ALA A 3 -25.97 21.66 -5.49
N THR A 4 -26.82 20.65 -5.34
CA THR A 4 -26.84 19.70 -4.22
C THR A 4 -25.56 18.88 -4.13
N ARG A 5 -25.02 18.41 -5.27
CA ARG A 5 -23.74 17.68 -5.33
C ARG A 5 -22.55 18.57 -4.96
N LYS A 6 -22.58 19.86 -5.30
CA LYS A 6 -21.51 20.80 -4.93
C LYS A 6 -21.52 21.08 -3.42
N ALA A 7 -22.69 21.28 -2.82
CA ALA A 7 -22.83 21.49 -1.38
C ALA A 7 -22.36 20.27 -0.57
N SER A 8 -22.81 19.07 -0.92
CA SER A 8 -22.40 17.82 -0.25
C SER A 8 -20.90 17.55 -0.31
N ARG A 9 -20.23 17.87 -1.43
CA ARG A 9 -18.76 17.78 -1.53
C ARG A 9 -18.05 18.77 -0.61
N LEU A 10 -18.53 20.02 -0.54
CA LEU A 10 -17.92 21.03 0.33
C LEU A 10 -18.04 20.66 1.80
N GLU A 11 -19.17 20.10 2.22
CA GLU A 11 -19.35 19.57 3.57
C GLU A 11 -18.39 18.42 3.86
N SER A 12 -18.30 17.45 2.95
CA SER A 12 -17.36 16.31 3.08
C SER A 12 -15.90 16.78 3.20
N CYS A 13 -15.48 17.73 2.36
CA CYS A 13 -14.14 18.32 2.44
C CYS A 13 -13.90 19.04 3.78
N SER A 14 -14.89 19.80 4.26
CA SER A 14 -14.79 20.50 5.56
C SER A 14 -14.63 19.51 6.72
N THR A 15 -15.41 18.43 6.70
CA THR A 15 -15.34 17.37 7.72
C THR A 15 -13.99 16.66 7.70
N LEU A 16 -13.50 16.25 6.53
CA LEU A 16 -12.17 15.65 6.38
C LEU A 16 -11.07 16.60 6.90
N ALA A 17 -11.10 17.87 6.47
CA ALA A 17 -10.11 18.86 6.90
C ALA A 17 -10.10 19.04 8.42
N LYS A 18 -11.28 19.07 9.06
CA LYS A 18 -11.40 19.14 10.52
C LYS A 18 -10.84 17.90 11.21
N ALA A 19 -11.16 16.71 10.70
CA ALA A 19 -10.67 15.44 11.25
C ALA A 19 -9.14 15.35 11.16
N PHE A 20 -8.55 15.64 9.99
CA PHE A 20 -7.10 15.66 9.82
C PHE A 20 -6.43 16.72 10.69
N LYS A 21 -7.00 17.93 10.79
CA LYS A 21 -6.44 18.99 11.65
C LYS A 21 -6.48 18.62 13.13
N ARG A 22 -7.52 17.92 13.58
CA ARG A 22 -7.72 17.59 15.00
C ARG A 22 -7.01 16.31 15.42
N PHE A 23 -7.06 15.28 14.59
CA PHE A 23 -6.65 13.91 14.95
C PHE A 23 -5.52 13.37 14.06
N GLY A 24 -5.25 13.98 12.90
CA GLY A 24 -4.28 13.47 11.92
C GLY A 24 -4.78 12.29 11.07
N CYS A 25 -5.98 11.76 11.35
CA CYS A 25 -6.57 10.64 10.64
C CYS A 25 -8.11 10.67 10.71
N CYS A 26 -8.76 9.80 9.92
CA CYS A 26 -10.19 9.54 9.98
C CYS A 26 -10.51 8.14 9.42
N TYR A 27 -11.64 7.57 9.81
CA TYR A 27 -12.24 6.46 9.07
C TYR A 27 -13.04 7.02 7.90
N LEU A 28 -12.79 6.48 6.71
CA LEU A 28 -13.64 6.72 5.54
C LEU A 28 -14.58 5.53 5.40
N VAL A 29 -15.89 5.81 5.37
CA VAL A 29 -16.94 4.80 5.18
C VAL A 29 -17.64 5.04 3.84
N ASP A 30 -18.44 4.07 3.39
CA ASP A 30 -19.17 4.14 2.11
C ASP A 30 -18.27 4.45 0.90
N HIS A 31 -17.03 3.98 0.93
CA HIS A 31 -16.00 4.25 -0.10
C HIS A 31 -16.23 3.49 -1.41
N GLY A 32 -17.23 2.59 -1.47
CA GLY A 32 -17.59 1.84 -2.69
C GLY A 32 -16.66 0.69 -3.05
N ILE A 33 -15.76 0.29 -2.14
CA ILE A 33 -14.97 -0.95 -2.29
C ILE A 33 -15.83 -2.06 -1.69
N SER A 34 -16.05 -3.14 -2.44
CA SER A 34 -16.89 -4.25 -1.98
C SER A 34 -16.20 -5.06 -0.88
N ASP A 35 -17.00 -5.60 0.03
CA ASP A 35 -16.52 -6.50 1.08
C ASP A 35 -15.89 -7.77 0.50
N ASP A 36 -16.40 -8.26 -0.63
CA ASP A 36 -15.83 -9.42 -1.33
C ASP A 36 -14.39 -9.15 -1.79
N LEU A 37 -14.11 -7.97 -2.36
CA LEU A 37 -12.77 -7.60 -2.80
C LEU A 37 -11.82 -7.44 -1.60
N LEU A 38 -12.31 -6.84 -0.51
CA LEU A 38 -11.55 -6.72 0.73
C LEU A 38 -11.21 -8.10 1.31
N ASN A 39 -12.19 -8.99 1.37
CA ASN A 39 -12.02 -10.35 1.88
C ASN A 39 -11.03 -11.15 1.03
N GLN A 40 -11.12 -11.05 -0.30
CA GLN A 40 -10.15 -11.69 -1.19
C GLN A 40 -8.73 -11.20 -0.94
N ALA A 41 -8.51 -9.88 -0.82
CA ALA A 41 -7.20 -9.33 -0.52
C ALA A 41 -6.64 -9.85 0.83
N VAL A 42 -7.47 -9.87 1.88
CA VAL A 42 -7.08 -10.38 3.20
C VAL A 42 -6.74 -11.87 3.15
N GLN A 43 -7.52 -12.68 2.43
CA GLN A 43 -7.25 -14.12 2.31
C GLN A 43 -5.97 -14.39 1.51
N SER A 44 -5.70 -13.64 0.45
CA SER A 44 -4.44 -13.72 -0.30
C SER A 44 -3.24 -13.41 0.61
N THR A 45 -3.31 -12.35 1.42
CA THR A 45 -2.24 -12.01 2.37
C THR A 45 -2.04 -13.12 3.41
N LYS A 46 -3.11 -13.66 3.99
CA LYS A 46 -3.02 -14.78 4.95
C LYS A 46 -2.39 -16.01 4.32
N SER A 47 -2.81 -16.37 3.11
CA SER A 47 -2.30 -17.53 2.39
C SER A 47 -0.82 -17.37 2.07
N PHE A 48 -0.41 -16.16 1.66
CA PHE A 48 0.98 -15.82 1.43
C PHE A 48 1.82 -15.93 2.71
N CYS A 49 1.40 -15.30 3.80
CA CYS A 49 2.14 -15.34 5.07
C CYS A 49 2.24 -16.75 5.68
N ALA A 50 1.28 -17.63 5.37
CA ALA A 50 1.29 -19.03 5.79
C ALA A 50 2.27 -19.91 5.00
N LEU A 51 2.84 -19.42 3.89
CA LEU A 51 3.90 -20.13 3.19
C LEU A 51 5.14 -20.25 4.07
N HIS A 52 5.93 -21.29 3.83
CA HIS A 52 7.20 -21.48 4.51
C HIS A 52 8.18 -20.35 4.15
N ASP A 53 9.05 -19.98 5.09
CA ASP A 53 9.89 -18.79 4.96
C ASP A 53 10.89 -18.88 3.80
N ASP A 54 11.34 -20.09 3.42
CA ASP A 54 12.21 -20.30 2.27
C ASP A 54 11.53 -19.96 0.93
N ILE A 55 10.25 -20.31 0.78
CA ILE A 55 9.44 -19.97 -0.39
C ILE A 55 9.29 -18.46 -0.47
N LYS A 56 8.90 -17.81 0.63
CA LYS A 56 8.77 -16.34 0.67
C LYS A 56 10.11 -15.65 0.40
N ALA A 57 11.21 -16.15 0.97
CA ALA A 57 12.56 -15.62 0.78
C ALA A 57 13.13 -15.83 -0.63
N SER A 58 12.58 -16.76 -1.42
CA SER A 58 12.98 -16.94 -2.82
C SER A 58 12.48 -15.83 -3.74
N ILE A 59 11.50 -15.02 -3.29
CA ILE A 59 10.97 -13.92 -4.07
C ILE A 59 12.01 -12.80 -4.14
N PRO A 60 12.39 -12.34 -5.34
CA PRO A 60 13.35 -11.26 -5.49
C PRO A 60 12.92 -10.01 -4.74
N VAL A 61 13.89 -9.28 -4.18
CA VAL A 61 13.65 -7.94 -3.64
C VAL A 61 14.27 -6.92 -4.57
N VAL A 62 13.43 -6.10 -5.21
CA VAL A 62 13.91 -5.01 -6.06
C VAL A 62 14.14 -3.80 -5.19
N GLN A 63 15.40 -3.44 -5.00
CA GLN A 63 15.81 -2.24 -4.26
C GLN A 63 16.81 -1.44 -5.10
N ASN A 64 16.30 -0.49 -5.89
CA ASN A 64 17.12 0.28 -6.85
C ASN A 64 17.90 1.45 -6.21
N GLY A 65 18.16 1.40 -4.89
CA GLY A 65 18.95 2.39 -4.13
C GLY A 65 18.39 3.82 -4.05
N LYS A 66 17.31 4.14 -4.78
CA LYS A 66 16.69 5.48 -4.84
C LYS A 66 15.18 5.47 -4.67
N GLY A 67 14.55 4.29 -4.63
CA GLY A 67 13.11 4.09 -4.65
C GLY A 67 12.61 3.10 -3.61
N PHE A 68 11.31 2.81 -3.65
CA PHE A 68 10.70 1.85 -2.74
C PHE A 68 11.18 0.43 -3.00
N THR A 69 11.38 -0.32 -1.92
CA THR A 69 11.54 -1.77 -1.95
C THR A 69 10.28 -2.41 -2.54
N ARG A 70 10.44 -3.35 -3.47
CA ARG A 70 9.37 -4.24 -3.98
C ARG A 70 9.70 -5.68 -3.65
N GLY A 71 8.66 -6.49 -3.43
CA GLY A 71 8.78 -7.90 -3.08
C GLY A 71 8.60 -8.19 -1.60
N TYR A 72 9.07 -9.36 -1.20
CA TYR A 72 8.97 -9.85 0.16
C TYR A 72 9.99 -9.18 1.09
N ILE A 73 9.50 -8.73 2.24
CA ILE A 73 10.29 -8.14 3.32
C ILE A 73 10.12 -9.05 4.53
N GLY A 74 11.20 -9.77 4.86
CA GLY A 74 11.19 -10.76 5.94
C GLY A 74 10.92 -10.16 7.33
N MET A 75 10.65 -11.05 8.29
CA MET A 75 10.38 -10.71 9.69
C MET A 75 11.45 -9.77 10.27
N GLY A 76 11.03 -8.61 10.79
CA GLY A 76 11.92 -7.65 11.45
C GLY A 76 12.84 -6.85 10.53
N ARG A 77 12.73 -7.00 9.20
CA ARG A 77 13.67 -6.41 8.24
C ARG A 77 13.40 -4.94 7.91
N GLU A 78 12.26 -4.40 8.34
CA GLU A 78 11.86 -3.02 8.09
C GLU A 78 11.59 -2.29 9.41
N SER A 79 12.51 -2.39 10.36
CA SER A 79 12.49 -1.48 11.50
C SER A 79 13.16 -0.17 11.09
N GLY A 80 12.44 0.95 11.26
CA GLY A 80 13.04 2.29 11.18
C GLY A 80 13.94 2.62 12.38
N SER A 81 14.13 1.69 13.31
CA SER A 81 14.92 1.83 14.53
C SER A 81 16.03 0.78 14.58
N ALA A 82 17.25 1.21 14.87
CA ALA A 82 18.38 0.30 15.07
C ALA A 82 18.24 -0.58 16.33
N GLU A 83 17.41 -0.17 17.30
CA GLU A 83 17.32 -0.79 18.62
C GLU A 83 16.08 -1.67 18.79
N ARG A 84 15.07 -1.52 17.92
CA ARG A 84 13.80 -2.22 18.03
C ARG A 84 13.60 -3.17 16.87
N VAL A 85 13.18 -4.39 17.20
CA VAL A 85 12.68 -5.34 16.19
C VAL A 85 11.19 -5.09 16.02
N GLU A 86 10.77 -4.79 14.80
CA GLU A 86 9.36 -4.73 14.47
C GLU A 86 8.89 -6.11 14.02
N VAL A 87 8.02 -6.76 14.80
CA VAL A 87 7.55 -8.13 14.54
C VAL A 87 6.50 -8.10 13.43
N LYS A 88 6.97 -7.83 12.21
CA LYS A 88 6.19 -7.86 10.98
C LYS A 88 7.02 -8.44 9.84
N GLU A 89 6.34 -9.11 8.94
CA GLU A 89 6.77 -9.33 7.56
C GLU A 89 5.84 -8.54 6.64
N ALA A 90 6.30 -8.25 5.42
CA ALA A 90 5.50 -7.50 4.45
C ALA A 90 5.75 -7.99 3.03
N PHE A 91 4.81 -7.68 2.15
CA PHE A 91 5.00 -7.76 0.71
C PHE A 91 4.68 -6.39 0.13
N SER A 92 5.63 -5.80 -0.58
CA SER A 92 5.51 -4.46 -1.15
C SER A 92 5.35 -4.54 -2.67
N TYR A 93 4.30 -3.93 -3.20
CA TYR A 93 4.04 -3.83 -4.63
C TYR A 93 3.52 -2.44 -4.97
N GLY A 94 3.72 -2.03 -6.22
CA GLY A 94 3.24 -0.77 -6.77
C GLY A 94 2.29 -1.01 -7.94
N PHE A 95 2.15 0.03 -8.76
CA PHE A 95 1.38 -0.04 -9.99
C PHE A 95 1.95 -1.10 -10.95
N GLU A 96 1.08 -1.86 -11.60
CA GLU A 96 1.46 -2.85 -12.61
C GLU A 96 1.79 -2.16 -13.93
N TRP A 97 3.07 -2.11 -14.28
CA TRP A 97 3.55 -1.57 -15.54
C TRP A 97 3.65 -2.67 -16.59
N ALA A 98 3.45 -2.33 -17.86
CA ALA A 98 3.71 -3.26 -18.94
C ALA A 98 5.19 -3.68 -18.96
N GLU A 99 5.46 -4.99 -19.00
CA GLU A 99 6.83 -5.55 -18.95
C GLU A 99 7.70 -5.09 -20.11
N ASN A 100 7.10 -4.88 -21.29
CA ASN A 100 7.79 -4.41 -22.49
C ASN A 100 7.95 -2.88 -22.54
N ARG A 101 7.65 -2.17 -21.45
CA ARG A 101 7.81 -0.72 -21.38
C ARG A 101 9.28 -0.36 -21.48
N THR A 102 9.61 0.43 -22.50
CA THR A 102 10.98 0.92 -22.76
C THR A 102 11.23 2.32 -22.22
N ALA A 103 10.16 3.10 -21.99
CA ALA A 103 10.29 4.45 -21.48
C ALA A 103 10.91 4.45 -20.05
N PRO A 104 11.80 5.38 -19.71
CA PRO A 104 12.33 5.47 -18.35
C PRO A 104 11.25 5.86 -17.34
N PHE A 105 11.43 5.48 -16.08
CA PHE A 105 10.59 5.96 -14.98
C PHE A 105 10.86 7.44 -14.72
N SER A 106 9.81 8.23 -14.48
CA SER A 106 9.95 9.69 -14.31
C SER A 106 10.43 10.09 -12.92
N ASN A 107 10.27 9.21 -11.93
CA ASN A 107 10.75 9.42 -10.58
C ASN A 107 11.00 8.06 -9.90
N SER A 108 11.59 8.11 -8.70
CA SER A 108 12.01 6.92 -7.98
C SER A 108 10.88 6.18 -7.24
N LEU A 109 9.66 6.70 -7.22
CA LEU A 109 8.49 6.00 -6.68
C LEU A 109 7.90 5.03 -7.71
N GLN A 110 8.32 5.14 -8.98
CA GLN A 110 7.93 4.27 -10.07
C GLN A 110 8.99 3.19 -10.30
N GLY A 111 8.55 2.03 -10.74
CA GLY A 111 9.38 0.84 -10.90
C GLY A 111 8.52 -0.36 -11.22
N LEU A 112 9.10 -1.35 -11.89
CA LEU A 112 8.48 -2.67 -12.02
C LEU A 112 8.30 -3.29 -10.62
N ASN A 113 7.30 -4.16 -10.50
CA ASN A 113 7.20 -5.09 -9.38
C ASN A 113 8.28 -6.19 -9.52
N VAL A 114 8.19 -7.23 -8.69
CA VAL A 114 9.14 -8.35 -8.67
C VAL A 114 8.95 -9.32 -9.81
#